data_AF-A0A3N2IMG2-F1
#
_entry.id   AF-A0A3N2IMG2-F1
#
_cell.length_a   1.000
_cell.length_b   1.000
_cell.length_c   1.000
_cell.angle_alpha   90.00
_cell.angle_beta   90.00
_cell.angle_gamma   90.00
#
_symmetry.space_group_name_H-M   'P 1'
#
loop_
_entity.id
_entity.type
_entity.pdbx_description
1 polymer ?
#
loop_
_entity_poly.entity_id
_entity_poly.type
_entity_poly.pdbx_seq_one_letter_code
_entity_poly.pdbx_strand_id
1 'polypeptide(L)'
;MRKPHPTGKARWGFFVPRADVGGGTYGAAMAVQPDKRSWDRQMEERGANLTERRRVGIYTLQAEARVERPHSFHIRSDRPGLPGWYSVSWYPHDGWVAYDPRNSDDRFCTRGDPVECLRWWVDRRSS
;
A
#
# COMPACT_ATOMS: atom_id res chain seq x y z
N MET A 1 -17.09 -26.94 40.20
CA MET A 1 -16.74 -27.43 38.85
C MET A 1 -17.80 -26.97 37.86
N ARG A 2 -17.38 -26.45 36.70
CA ARG A 2 -18.25 -25.87 35.67
C ARG A 2 -19.04 -26.97 34.94
N LYS A 3 -20.27 -26.61 34.56
CA LYS A 3 -21.31 -27.42 33.90
C LYS A 3 -20.84 -28.05 32.56
N PRO A 4 -21.42 -29.18 32.14
CA PRO A 4 -21.45 -29.58 30.74
C PRO A 4 -22.65 -28.96 30.02
N HIS A 5 -22.48 -28.61 28.74
CA HIS A 5 -23.58 -28.38 27.80
C HIS A 5 -23.29 -29.20 26.53
N PRO A 6 -24.19 -30.09 26.11
CA PRO A 6 -24.15 -30.68 24.79
C PRO A 6 -25.06 -29.91 23.82
N THR A 7 -24.83 -30.20 22.53
CA THR A 7 -25.75 -30.09 21.38
C THR A 7 -26.07 -28.71 20.81
N GLY A 8 -25.95 -28.62 19.48
CA GLY A 8 -26.96 -27.92 18.67
C GLY A 8 -26.43 -26.98 17.59
N LYS A 9 -26.06 -27.57 16.45
CA LYS A 9 -26.22 -27.09 15.06
C LYS A 9 -26.41 -25.59 14.75
N ALA A 10 -25.66 -25.18 13.73
CA ALA A 10 -25.78 -23.96 12.93
C ALA A 10 -27.22 -23.44 12.73
N ARG A 11 -27.36 -22.10 12.80
CA ARG A 11 -28.33 -21.34 11.99
C ARG A 11 -27.68 -20.05 11.51
N TRP A 12 -27.49 -19.99 10.19
CA TRP A 12 -27.48 -18.75 9.42
C TRP A 12 -28.90 -18.15 9.47
N GLY A 13 -28.99 -16.83 9.61
CA GLY A 13 -30.25 -16.07 9.53
C GLY A 13 -30.06 -14.65 10.08
N PHE A 14 -29.73 -13.69 9.21
CA PHE A 14 -30.65 -12.64 8.76
C PHE A 14 -31.19 -11.75 9.89
N PHE A 15 -30.65 -10.53 10.00
CA PHE A 15 -31.32 -9.39 10.62
C PHE A 15 -31.43 -8.29 9.57
N VAL A 16 -32.64 -8.08 9.04
CA VAL A 16 -33.00 -6.90 8.25
C VAL A 16 -33.98 -6.10 9.10
N PRO A 17 -33.68 -4.86 9.52
CA PRO A 17 -34.70 -4.00 10.08
C PRO A 17 -35.65 -3.53 8.96
N ARG A 18 -36.94 -3.82 9.17
CA ARG A 18 -38.07 -3.33 8.39
C ARG A 18 -38.25 -1.82 8.67
N ALA A 19 -38.08 -0.99 7.64
CA ALA A 19 -38.58 0.37 7.62
C ALA A 19 -39.42 0.56 6.36
N ASP A 20 -40.65 1.00 6.59
CA ASP A 20 -41.74 1.18 5.66
C ASP A 20 -41.65 2.57 4.98
N VAL A 21 -42.16 2.65 3.76
CA VAL A 21 -42.49 3.84 2.94
C VAL A 21 -41.37 4.68 2.31
N GLY A 22 -41.22 4.54 0.98
CA GLY A 22 -40.59 5.54 0.10
C GLY A 22 -40.20 4.95 -1.25
N GLY A 23 -40.93 5.29 -2.31
CA GLY A 23 -40.69 4.77 -3.67
C GLY A 23 -39.27 5.01 -4.17
N GLY A 24 -38.62 3.94 -4.59
CA GLY A 24 -37.31 3.96 -5.23
C GLY A 24 -37.04 2.57 -5.80
N THR A 25 -36.69 2.49 -7.07
CA THR A 25 -36.27 1.25 -7.74
C THR A 25 -35.20 0.54 -6.89
N TYR A 26 -35.54 -0.62 -6.33
CA TYR A 26 -34.55 -1.50 -5.71
C TYR A 26 -33.64 -2.01 -6.82
N GLY A 27 -32.51 -1.35 -7.04
CA GLY A 27 -31.43 -1.90 -7.84
C GLY A 27 -31.05 -3.25 -7.21
N ALA A 28 -31.22 -4.34 -7.95
CA ALA A 28 -30.79 -5.65 -7.52
C ALA A 28 -29.29 -5.58 -7.18
N ALA A 29 -28.95 -5.70 -5.90
CA ALA A 29 -27.56 -5.84 -5.49
C ALA A 29 -27.06 -7.20 -5.98
N MET A 30 -26.48 -7.22 -7.18
CA MET A 30 -25.77 -8.38 -7.72
C MET A 30 -24.58 -8.65 -6.80
N ALA A 31 -24.54 -9.82 -6.17
CA ALA A 31 -23.38 -10.26 -5.43
C ALA A 31 -22.21 -10.41 -6.41
N VAL A 32 -21.30 -9.44 -6.42
CA VAL A 32 -20.05 -9.55 -7.16
C VAL A 32 -19.24 -10.66 -6.48
N GLN A 33 -19.04 -11.77 -7.18
CA GLN A 33 -18.19 -12.84 -6.64
C GLN A 33 -16.77 -12.28 -6.44
N PRO A 34 -16.12 -12.52 -5.29
CA PRO A 34 -14.72 -12.18 -5.12
C PRO A 34 -13.92 -12.91 -6.19
N ASP A 35 -12.99 -12.20 -6.82
CA ASP A 35 -12.09 -12.79 -7.81
C ASP A 35 -11.32 -13.94 -7.16
N LYS A 36 -11.47 -15.14 -7.73
CA LYS A 36 -10.90 -16.40 -7.21
C LYS A 36 -9.43 -16.57 -7.58
N ARG A 37 -8.87 -15.69 -8.41
CA ARG A 37 -7.45 -15.71 -8.78
C ARG A 37 -6.59 -15.32 -7.58
N SER A 38 -5.36 -15.82 -7.51
CA SER A 38 -4.42 -15.41 -6.46
C SER A 38 -4.22 -13.90 -6.48
N TRP A 39 -4.03 -13.29 -5.31
CA TRP A 39 -3.75 -11.86 -5.17
C TRP A 39 -2.58 -11.42 -6.07
N ASP A 40 -1.51 -12.23 -6.13
CA ASP A 40 -0.36 -11.96 -6.99
C ASP A 40 -0.73 -11.86 -8.46
N ARG A 41 -1.60 -12.75 -8.96
CA ARG A 41 -2.08 -12.72 -10.34
C ARG A 41 -2.98 -11.52 -10.61
N GLN A 42 -3.79 -11.12 -9.62
CA GLN A 42 -4.61 -9.90 -9.72
C GLN A 42 -3.74 -8.63 -9.74
N MET A 43 -2.66 -8.59 -8.95
CA MET A 43 -1.70 -7.47 -8.92
C MET A 43 -0.86 -7.40 -10.20
N GLU A 44 -0.44 -8.55 -10.72
CA GLU A 44 0.30 -8.67 -11.98
C GLU A 44 -0.54 -8.18 -13.16
N GLU A 45 -1.77 -8.66 -13.31
CA GLU A 45 -2.69 -8.20 -14.37
C GLU A 45 -3.06 -6.72 -14.21
N ARG A 46 -3.17 -6.22 -12.99
CA ARG A 46 -3.37 -4.78 -12.73
C ARG A 46 -2.11 -3.95 -12.97
N GLY A 47 -0.93 -4.55 -13.12
CA GLY A 47 0.35 -3.86 -13.20
C GLY A 47 0.74 -3.12 -11.91
N ALA A 48 0.16 -3.51 -10.77
CA ALA A 48 0.39 -2.94 -9.44
C ALA A 48 1.65 -3.53 -8.76
N ASN A 49 2.33 -4.47 -9.41
CA ASN A 49 3.62 -4.99 -8.95
C ASN A 49 4.65 -3.86 -8.89
N LEU A 50 5.29 -3.72 -7.73
CA LEU A 50 6.40 -2.78 -7.55
C LEU A 50 7.63 -3.31 -8.28
N THR A 51 8.16 -2.50 -9.19
CA THR A 51 9.35 -2.79 -9.99
C THR A 51 10.46 -1.83 -9.61
N GLU A 52 11.69 -2.33 -9.57
CA GLU A 52 12.87 -1.50 -9.36
C GLU A 52 13.07 -0.51 -10.51
N ARG A 53 13.31 0.76 -10.16
CA ARG A 53 13.53 1.85 -11.12
C ARG A 53 14.92 2.48 -10.98
N ARG A 54 15.42 2.55 -9.75
CA ARG A 54 16.75 3.08 -9.39
C ARG A 54 17.30 2.31 -8.19
N ARG A 55 18.62 2.30 -8.04
CA ARG A 55 19.34 1.58 -6.98
C ARG A 55 20.52 2.38 -6.47
N VAL A 56 20.74 2.32 -5.16
CA VAL A 56 21.92 2.86 -4.46
C VAL A 56 22.36 1.81 -3.43
N GLY A 57 23.45 1.10 -3.74
CA GLY A 57 23.90 -0.02 -2.91
C GLY A 57 22.83 -1.10 -2.75
N ILE A 58 22.46 -1.39 -1.50
CA ILE A 58 21.42 -2.36 -1.14
C ILE A 58 20.00 -1.79 -1.15
N TYR A 59 19.84 -0.50 -1.45
CA TYR A 59 18.56 0.20 -1.40
C TYR A 59 18.03 0.49 -2.79
N THR A 60 16.72 0.35 -2.98
CA THR A 60 16.06 0.49 -4.27
C THR A 60 14.87 1.43 -4.19
N LEU A 61 14.67 2.22 -5.24
CA LEU A 61 13.42 2.91 -5.51
C LEU A 61 12.55 2.01 -6.38
N GLN A 62 11.38 1.66 -5.87
CA GLN A 62 10.40 0.87 -6.59
C GLN A 62 9.12 1.66 -6.85
N ALA A 63 8.50 1.43 -8.01
CA ALA A 63 7.20 1.98 -8.35
C ALA A 63 6.37 0.95 -9.12
N GLU A 64 5.06 1.13 -9.16
CA GLU A 64 4.16 0.26 -9.91
C GLU A 64 4.61 0.13 -11.37
N ALA A 65 4.63 -1.09 -11.90
CA ALA A 65 5.10 -1.39 -13.25
C ALA A 65 4.35 -0.57 -14.31
N ARG A 66 3.02 -0.45 -14.16
CA ARG A 66 2.15 0.29 -15.08
C ARG A 66 2.39 1.80 -15.13
N VAL A 67 3.05 2.35 -14.11
CA VAL A 67 3.25 3.80 -14.00
C VAL A 67 4.60 4.14 -14.61
N GLU A 68 4.58 4.64 -15.85
CA GLU A 68 5.79 5.01 -16.59
C GLU A 68 6.51 6.21 -15.94
N ARG A 69 5.73 7.19 -15.46
CA ARG A 69 6.21 8.38 -14.78
C ARG A 69 5.62 8.46 -13.37
N PRO A 70 6.18 7.71 -12.41
CA PRO A 70 5.66 7.70 -11.05
C PRO A 70 5.89 9.06 -10.38
N HIS A 71 4.95 9.48 -9.54
CA HIS A 71 5.06 10.67 -8.69
C HIS A 71 5.51 10.31 -7.26
N SER A 72 5.67 9.02 -6.98
CA SER A 72 6.21 8.51 -5.72
C SER A 72 6.91 7.19 -5.95
N PHE A 73 8.01 6.97 -5.23
CA PHE A 73 8.73 5.72 -5.18
C PHE A 73 8.74 5.18 -3.75
N HIS A 74 8.64 3.87 -3.61
CA HIS A 74 8.89 3.18 -2.35
C HIS A 74 10.36 2.85 -2.21
N ILE A 75 10.94 3.12 -1.04
CA ILE A 75 12.31 2.70 -0.73
C ILE A 75 12.24 1.28 -0.17
N ARG A 76 12.98 0.35 -0.79
CA ARG A 76 13.19 -1.01 -0.29
C ARG A 76 14.67 -1.26 -0.02
N SER A 77 14.94 -2.31 0.74
CA SER A 77 16.27 -2.80 1.07
C SER A 77 16.33 -4.28 0.78
N ASP A 78 17.40 -4.75 0.15
CA ASP A 78 17.65 -6.18 -0.05
C ASP A 78 17.94 -6.90 1.28
N ARG A 79 18.39 -6.15 2.30
CA ARG A 79 18.55 -6.69 3.66
C ARG A 79 17.22 -6.68 4.41
N PRO A 80 16.88 -7.77 5.12
CA PRO A 80 15.72 -7.81 5.99
C PRO A 80 15.85 -6.77 7.12
N GLY A 81 14.71 -6.27 7.60
CA GLY A 81 14.67 -5.37 8.74
C GLY A 81 14.72 -3.87 8.41
N LEU A 82 14.21 -3.44 7.25
CA LEU A 82 13.82 -2.05 7.04
C LEU A 82 12.47 -1.82 7.75
N PRO A 83 12.41 -1.15 8.91
CA PRO A 83 11.16 -0.96 9.62
C PRO A 83 10.38 0.16 8.94
N GLY A 84 9.22 -0.15 8.36
CA GLY A 84 8.29 0.85 7.85
C GLY A 84 8.33 1.12 6.35
N TRP A 85 7.43 2.00 5.93
CA TRP A 85 7.19 2.38 4.54
C TRP A 85 7.87 3.72 4.27
N TYR A 86 9.11 3.69 3.77
CA TYR A 86 9.82 4.89 3.35
C TYR A 86 9.54 5.18 1.88
N SER A 87 9.52 6.46 1.52
CA SER A 87 9.22 6.87 0.15
C SER A 87 9.98 8.13 -0.26
N VAL A 88 10.11 8.30 -1.57
CA VAL A 88 10.52 9.55 -2.22
C VAL A 88 9.32 10.02 -3.04
N SER A 89 8.82 11.23 -2.80
CA SER A 89 7.59 11.73 -3.43
C SER A 89 7.82 13.07 -4.11
N TRP A 90 7.14 13.30 -5.23
CA TRP A 90 7.20 14.57 -5.95
C TRP A 90 6.13 15.53 -5.43
N TYR A 91 6.57 16.73 -5.05
CA TYR A 91 5.73 17.85 -4.68
C TYR A 91 5.93 19.00 -5.67
N PRO A 92 4.86 19.62 -6.20
CA PRO A 92 5.00 20.69 -7.21
C PRO A 92 5.91 21.86 -6.81
N HIS A 93 5.95 22.20 -5.52
CA HIS A 93 6.75 23.31 -5.02
C HIS A 93 8.21 22.92 -4.74
N ASP A 94 8.43 21.75 -4.13
CA ASP A 94 9.74 21.32 -3.63
C ASP A 94 10.52 20.43 -4.62
N GLY A 95 9.82 19.75 -5.53
CA GLY A 95 10.37 18.68 -6.36
C GLY A 95 10.29 17.33 -5.66
N TRP A 96 11.27 16.45 -5.88
CA TRP A 96 11.42 15.20 -5.17
C TRP A 96 11.82 15.43 -3.73
N VAL A 97 11.13 14.78 -2.80
CA VAL A 97 11.35 14.92 -1.36
C VAL A 97 11.50 13.54 -0.73
N ALA A 98 12.51 13.40 0.12
CA ALA A 98 12.64 12.30 1.07
C ALA A 98 12.71 12.85 2.49
N TYR A 99 12.18 12.09 3.43
CA TYR A 99 12.19 12.42 4.86
C TYR A 99 13.20 11.53 5.59
N ASP A 100 13.87 12.09 6.61
CA ASP A 100 14.80 11.33 7.43
C ASP A 100 14.02 10.25 8.20
N PRO A 101 14.47 8.97 8.15
CA PRO A 101 13.75 7.87 8.78
C PRO A 101 13.75 7.91 10.32
N ARG A 102 14.63 8.73 10.93
CA ARG A 102 14.76 8.92 12.38
C ARG A 102 14.10 10.21 12.86
N ASN A 103 13.96 11.21 11.98
CA ASN A 103 13.33 12.50 12.28
C ASN A 103 12.50 13.00 11.09
N SER A 104 11.17 12.90 11.18
CA SER A 104 10.27 13.29 10.09
C SER A 104 10.27 14.79 9.77
N ASP A 105 10.83 15.64 10.63
CA ASP A 105 10.92 17.09 10.37
C ASP A 105 12.11 17.44 9.48
N ASP A 106 13.11 16.56 9.41
CA ASP A 106 14.25 16.72 8.51
C ASP A 106 13.95 16.08 7.15
N ARG A 107 14.14 16.85 6.10
CA ARG A 107 13.81 16.45 4.73
C ARG A 107 14.82 17.01 3.75
N PHE A 108 15.06 16.25 2.69
CA PHE A 108 15.85 16.69 1.55
C PHE A 108 14.96 16.82 0.33
N CYS A 109 15.09 17.93 -0.38
CA CYS A 109 14.37 18.21 -1.61
C CYS A 109 15.33 18.47 -2.79
N THR A 110 14.94 17.99 -3.98
CA THR A 110 15.66 18.26 -5.23
C THR A 110 14.68 18.35 -6.39
N ARG A 111 14.96 19.20 -7.38
CA ARG A 111 14.25 19.20 -8.67
C ARG A 111 14.91 18.34 -9.74
N GLY A 112 16.03 17.71 -9.41
CA GLY A 112 16.77 16.80 -10.29
C GLY A 112 16.20 15.38 -10.27
N ASP A 113 17.07 14.40 -10.06
CA ASP A 113 16.71 12.98 -10.08
C ASP A 113 16.31 12.49 -8.67
N PRO A 114 15.23 11.71 -8.51
CA PRO A 114 14.83 11.12 -7.22
C PRO A 114 15.92 10.25 -6.59
N VAL A 115 16.91 9.77 -7.36
CA VAL A 115 18.05 9.02 -6.83
C VAL A 115 18.91 9.86 -5.89
N GLU A 116 18.93 11.18 -6.02
CA GLU A 116 19.64 12.07 -5.08
C GLU A 116 19.00 12.03 -3.69
N CYS A 117 17.66 12.02 -3.64
CA CYS A 117 16.93 11.80 -2.39
C CYS A 117 17.26 10.44 -1.77
N LEU A 118 17.37 9.39 -2.60
CA LEU A 118 17.76 8.07 -2.10
C LEU A 118 19.19 8.09 -1.54
N ARG A 119 20.16 8.71 -2.23
CA ARG A 119 21.55 8.83 -1.72
C ARG A 119 21.60 9.54 -0.37
N TRP A 120 20.96 10.71 -0.27
CA TRP A 120 20.88 11.46 0.98
C TRP A 120 20.27 10.61 2.12
N TRP A 121 19.18 9.89 1.84
CA TRP A 121 18.52 9.02 2.81
C TRP A 121 19.42 7.88 3.28
N VAL A 122 20.20 7.27 2.37
CA VAL A 122 21.15 6.20 2.68
C VAL A 122 22.30 6.71 3.55
N ASP A 123 22.83 7.90 3.27
CA ASP A 123 23.91 8.50 4.04
C ASP A 123 23.49 8.74 5.50
N ARG A 124 22.25 9.20 5.72
CA ARG A 124 21.66 9.38 7.06
C ARG A 124 21.46 8.07 7.83
N ARG A 125 21.26 6.95 7.13
CA ARG A 125 21.16 5.63 7.77
C ARG A 125 22.51 5.02 8.13
N SER A 126 23.54 5.36 7.38
CA SER A 126 24.90 4.84 7.56
C SER A 126 25.68 5.58 8.66
N SER A 127 25.22 6.78 9.02
CA SER A 127 25.73 7.60 10.12
C SER A 127 25.10 7.22 11.46
#